data_AF-A0A9D2IQY9-F1
#
_entry.id   AF-A0A9D2IQY9-F1
#
_cell.length_a   1.000
_cell.length_b   1.000
_cell.length_c   1.000
_cell.angle_alpha   90.00
_cell.angle_beta   90.00
_cell.angle_gamma   90.00
#
_symmetry.space_group_name_H-M   'P 1'
#
loop_
_entity.id
_entity.type
_entity.pdbx_description
1 polymer ?
#
loop_
_entity_poly.entity_id
_entity_poly.type
_entity_poly.pdbx_seq_one_letter_code
_entity_poly.pdbx_strand_id
1 'polypeptide(L)'
;MQRPGKRQTDGAGEYGAQKRGPRCAWGPAASSRAPLRLGLRRILAGAVAAAAFLLSGCSMGADVEGLMRPPRTTGEQEAIQSALEDYLGSASGYTLKYPQSGEYRSAFIRKDLNGDGQEEALAFYQPGAKSRNVHINMLLNTDEGWRSISDVEGPSTDVEEVLFGDLNADGILEVFVGWNIYNVSDRQLTLYSLTDGTFTAWYEGLYSSLLVGDMTADGRDDLLVLQSGTAGESARAALWSVVQPESGDAVLSEIGTAALDTTIQEYRTIQTCPLSDAVTGIYIDAVRTAGGLVTELLYWDGLQLLAPFHDESTGLTQLTYRDAGIPSMDVDGDGQVEWPSCTMFPGTEDQGRGTPWKTDWMSWDYESGTSSRKFSSVVNLRDGYLLRLDDSWEGMISADYDREEGILSLYDIRQGQEEKQEILALRTIPAVRRTTDDEASASTTTASTAATTGAETSATAADGPSAGAGMTEDAAMGGAAGSANTASEADGEKTAGQERRRFESLEKKEDGTVYEVWYSTEEPFLLSMEYIRYMFIFLS
;
A
#
# COMPACT_ATOMS: atom_id res chain seq x y z
N MET A 1 34.64 16.88 70.52
CA MET A 1 35.63 15.77 70.52
C MET A 1 36.08 15.57 69.08
N GLN A 2 37.18 16.17 68.61
CA GLN A 2 38.59 15.76 68.77
C GLN A 2 38.99 14.44 68.04
N ARG A 3 39.79 14.60 66.98
CA ARG A 3 40.88 13.69 66.49
C ARG A 3 42.03 13.64 67.55
N PRO A 4 43.11 12.81 67.48
CA PRO A 4 43.66 11.95 66.39
C PRO A 4 43.91 10.47 66.85
N GLY A 5 44.63 9.54 66.19
CA GLY A 5 45.33 9.51 64.88
C GLY A 5 46.88 9.35 64.96
N LYS A 6 47.51 8.63 63.98
CA LYS A 6 48.94 8.17 63.85
C LYS A 6 49.18 6.72 64.36
N ARG A 7 50.14 5.89 63.86
CA ARG A 7 51.26 6.04 62.89
C ARG A 7 51.72 4.67 62.30
N GLN A 8 52.32 4.67 61.09
CA GLN A 8 53.64 4.10 60.64
C GLN A 8 54.21 2.78 61.26
N THR A 9 54.99 1.90 60.59
CA THR A 9 55.79 1.95 59.32
C THR A 9 56.35 0.56 58.94
N ASP A 10 56.69 0.36 57.66
CA ASP A 10 57.79 -0.46 57.07
C ASP A 10 57.93 -1.97 57.42
N GLY A 11 58.57 -2.85 56.62
CA GLY A 11 59.22 -2.72 55.30
C GLY A 11 60.40 -3.73 55.13
N ALA A 12 60.52 -4.37 53.95
CA ALA A 12 61.54 -5.38 53.55
C ALA A 12 61.57 -6.71 54.37
N GLY A 13 62.05 -7.86 53.86
CA GLY A 13 62.44 -8.25 52.50
C GLY A 13 63.82 -8.95 52.43
N GLU A 14 63.89 -10.28 52.26
CA GLU A 14 65.08 -11.09 51.87
C GLU A 14 64.62 -12.49 51.39
N TYR A 15 64.99 -12.96 50.18
CA TYR A 15 66.15 -13.81 49.82
C TYR A 15 66.21 -15.24 50.44
N GLY A 16 66.42 -16.26 49.59
CA GLY A 16 66.88 -17.59 50.03
C GLY A 16 66.39 -18.79 49.20
N ALA A 17 67.15 -19.22 48.19
CA ALA A 17 66.86 -20.42 47.41
C ALA A 17 67.46 -21.70 48.03
N GLN A 18 66.87 -22.89 47.78
CA GLN A 18 67.67 -24.12 47.69
C GLN A 18 67.04 -25.27 46.88
N LYS A 19 67.91 -25.95 46.12
CA LYS A 19 67.63 -27.13 45.27
C LYS A 19 67.80 -28.42 46.08
N ARG A 20 67.15 -29.53 45.65
CA ARG A 20 67.76 -30.86 45.40
C ARG A 20 66.70 -31.93 45.05
N GLY A 21 66.87 -32.60 43.90
CA GLY A 21 66.45 -34.01 43.72
C GLY A 21 67.67 -34.93 43.95
N PRO A 22 67.78 -36.08 43.27
CA PRO A 22 66.77 -36.98 42.72
C PRO A 22 66.99 -38.43 43.22
N ARG A 23 66.26 -39.43 42.67
CA ARG A 23 66.80 -40.81 42.58
C ARG A 23 66.08 -41.68 41.53
N CYS A 24 66.87 -42.30 40.65
CA CYS A 24 66.49 -43.43 39.79
C CYS A 24 66.52 -44.74 40.63
N ALA A 25 66.22 -45.97 40.18
CA ALA A 25 65.84 -46.57 38.89
C ALA A 25 65.16 -47.94 39.20
N TRP A 26 64.87 -48.75 38.16
CA TRP A 26 65.00 -50.22 38.03
C TRP A 26 63.84 -50.83 37.22
N GLY A 27 64.19 -51.79 36.35
CA GLY A 27 63.30 -52.31 35.31
C GLY A 27 62.73 -53.72 35.57
N PRO A 28 62.73 -54.63 34.58
CA PRO A 28 61.46 -55.20 34.14
C PRO A 28 61.34 -56.73 34.31
N ALA A 29 60.12 -57.24 34.17
CA ALA A 29 59.86 -58.65 33.90
C ALA A 29 58.65 -58.82 32.99
N ALA A 30 58.80 -59.58 31.91
CA ALA A 30 57.72 -59.92 30.99
C ALA A 30 57.15 -61.31 31.31
N SER A 31 55.84 -61.50 31.09
CA SER A 31 55.31 -62.83 30.77
C SER A 31 54.14 -62.71 29.80
N SER A 32 54.07 -63.64 28.85
CA SER A 32 53.18 -63.62 27.71
C SER A 32 51.94 -64.47 27.93
N ARG A 33 50.77 -63.99 27.46
CA ARG A 33 49.62 -64.79 27.01
C ARG A 33 48.62 -63.91 26.26
N ALA A 34 48.27 -64.33 25.05
CA ALA A 34 47.23 -63.78 24.17
C ALA A 34 46.59 -64.99 23.43
N PRO A 35 45.52 -64.87 22.60
CA PRO A 35 44.80 -63.67 22.15
C PRO A 35 43.24 -63.84 22.27
N LEU A 36 42.47 -63.41 21.24
CA LEU A 36 41.06 -63.76 20.96
C LEU A 36 39.89 -62.94 21.57
N ARG A 37 40.05 -61.64 21.90
CA ARG A 37 38.90 -60.70 22.06
C ARG A 37 39.09 -59.28 21.48
N LEU A 38 40.00 -59.09 20.51
CA LEU A 38 40.41 -57.75 20.06
C LEU A 38 39.96 -57.33 18.65
N GLY A 39 39.58 -58.26 17.77
CA GLY A 39 39.14 -57.93 16.40
C GLY A 39 37.79 -57.19 16.35
N LEU A 40 36.75 -57.81 16.91
CA LEU A 40 35.38 -57.29 16.85
C LEU A 40 35.21 -55.92 17.53
N ARG A 41 35.92 -55.69 18.65
CA ARG A 41 35.93 -54.39 19.34
C ARG A 41 36.58 -53.26 18.53
N ARG A 42 37.57 -53.56 17.69
CA ARG A 42 38.21 -52.55 16.82
C ARG A 42 37.33 -52.18 15.63
N ILE A 43 36.60 -53.14 15.08
CA ILE A 43 35.65 -52.88 13.97
C ILE A 43 34.44 -52.07 14.46
N LEU A 44 33.85 -52.42 15.62
CA LEU A 44 32.79 -51.60 16.21
C LEU A 44 33.27 -50.20 16.64
N ALA A 45 34.47 -50.07 17.24
CA ALA A 45 35.01 -48.76 17.58
C ALA A 45 35.28 -47.89 16.35
N GLY A 46 35.76 -48.49 15.25
CA GLY A 46 35.94 -47.79 13.97
C GLY A 46 34.62 -47.35 13.35
N ALA A 47 33.58 -48.21 13.38
CA ALA A 47 32.26 -47.87 12.86
C ALA A 47 31.56 -46.77 13.69
N VAL A 48 31.67 -46.82 15.02
CA VAL A 48 31.12 -45.77 15.91
C VAL A 48 31.88 -44.46 15.78
N ALA A 49 33.22 -44.48 15.61
CA ALA A 49 34.00 -43.27 15.34
C ALA A 49 33.68 -42.67 13.96
N ALA A 50 33.53 -43.49 12.91
CA ALA A 50 33.14 -43.03 11.59
C ALA A 50 31.71 -42.47 11.57
N ALA A 51 30.77 -43.10 12.27
CA ALA A 51 29.41 -42.57 12.46
C ALA A 51 29.41 -41.24 13.25
N ALA A 52 30.26 -41.10 14.27
CA ALA A 52 30.42 -39.85 15.01
C ALA A 52 31.00 -38.72 14.14
N PHE A 53 31.90 -39.03 13.18
CA PHE A 53 32.40 -38.07 12.18
C PHE A 53 31.38 -37.73 11.09
N LEU A 54 30.43 -38.63 10.78
CA LEU A 54 29.33 -38.36 9.84
C LEU A 54 28.13 -37.65 10.49
N LEU A 55 28.05 -37.65 11.84
CA LEU A 55 27.05 -36.93 12.64
C LEU A 55 27.59 -35.65 13.28
N SER A 56 28.90 -35.39 13.21
CA SER A 56 29.44 -34.05 13.44
C SER A 56 29.30 -33.25 12.16
N GLY A 57 28.13 -32.62 12.01
CA GLY A 57 27.92 -31.55 11.03
C GLY A 57 28.85 -30.39 11.34
N CYS A 58 30.07 -30.44 10.78
CA CYS A 58 31.06 -29.40 10.92
C CYS A 58 30.64 -28.16 10.11
N SER A 59 29.86 -27.28 10.74
CA SER A 59 29.99 -25.84 10.50
C SER A 59 31.35 -25.37 11.06
N MET A 60 32.43 -25.75 10.38
CA MET A 60 33.78 -25.26 10.66
C MET A 60 33.80 -23.76 10.32
N GLY A 61 33.71 -22.93 11.36
CA GLY A 61 33.65 -21.48 11.21
C GLY A 61 32.24 -20.90 11.07
N ALA A 62 31.25 -21.44 11.79
CA ALA A 62 30.11 -20.60 12.19
C ALA A 62 30.62 -19.57 13.20
N ASP A 63 31.13 -18.46 12.66
CA ASP A 63 31.36 -17.23 13.40
C ASP A 63 30.06 -16.82 14.11
N VAL A 64 30.13 -16.37 15.36
CA VAL A 64 28.93 -15.97 16.11
C VAL A 64 28.36 -14.67 15.51
N GLU A 65 29.22 -13.82 14.95
CA GLU A 65 28.87 -12.69 14.09
C GLU A 65 28.12 -13.14 12.80
N GLY A 66 28.35 -14.38 12.33
CA GLY A 66 27.64 -14.98 11.20
C GLY A 66 26.15 -15.25 11.45
N LEU A 67 25.73 -15.30 12.72
CA LEU A 67 24.32 -15.44 13.12
C LEU A 67 23.60 -14.08 13.25
N MET A 68 24.33 -12.97 13.14
CA MET A 68 23.82 -11.59 13.20
C MET A 68 23.80 -10.92 11.81
N ARG A 69 23.82 -11.71 10.73
CA ARG A 69 23.78 -11.20 9.35
C ARG A 69 22.34 -11.16 8.82
N PRO A 70 21.99 -10.16 7.99
CA PRO A 70 20.73 -10.15 7.26
C PRO A 70 20.58 -11.40 6.37
N PRO A 71 19.35 -11.90 6.15
CA PRO A 71 19.12 -13.03 5.26
C PRO A 71 19.62 -12.71 3.85
N ARG A 72 20.33 -13.65 3.23
CA ARG A 72 20.78 -13.50 1.84
C ARG A 72 19.60 -13.52 0.89
N THR A 73 19.56 -12.51 0.03
CA THR A 73 18.64 -12.40 -1.09
C THR A 73 19.14 -13.24 -2.27
N THR A 74 18.39 -13.31 -3.37
CA THR A 74 18.75 -14.11 -4.54
C THR A 74 18.96 -13.24 -5.78
N GLY A 75 20.00 -13.52 -6.57
CA GLY A 75 20.24 -12.83 -7.83
C GLY A 75 20.97 -11.50 -7.64
N GLU A 76 20.54 -10.45 -8.33
CA GLU A 76 21.26 -9.17 -8.36
C GLU A 76 21.35 -8.47 -7.00
N GLN A 77 20.30 -8.61 -6.17
CA GLN A 77 20.31 -8.09 -4.80
C GLN A 77 21.35 -8.81 -3.90
N GLU A 78 21.72 -10.05 -4.22
CA GLU A 78 22.80 -10.77 -3.55
C GLU A 78 24.17 -10.16 -3.90
N ALA A 79 24.35 -9.69 -5.14
CA ALA A 79 25.56 -9.03 -5.59
C ALA A 79 25.73 -7.64 -4.94
N ILE A 80 24.65 -6.85 -4.85
CA ILE A 80 24.64 -5.56 -4.12
C ILE A 80 24.94 -5.79 -2.63
N GLN A 81 24.31 -6.79 -2.01
CA GLN A 81 24.58 -7.17 -0.62
C GLN A 81 26.05 -7.61 -0.42
N SER A 82 26.62 -8.38 -1.34
CA SER A 82 28.03 -8.78 -1.28
C SER A 82 28.97 -7.59 -1.36
N ALA A 83 28.72 -6.65 -2.28
CA ALA A 83 29.53 -5.44 -2.42
C ALA A 83 29.48 -4.54 -1.16
N LEU A 84 28.34 -4.50 -0.47
CA LEU A 84 28.23 -3.87 0.85
C LEU A 84 29.01 -4.67 1.93
N GLU A 85 28.89 -6.00 1.99
CA GLU A 85 29.64 -6.85 2.93
C GLU A 85 31.17 -6.73 2.73
N ASP A 86 31.62 -6.54 1.49
CA ASP A 86 33.02 -6.31 1.14
C ASP A 86 33.51 -4.91 1.55
N TYR A 87 32.72 -3.85 1.31
CA TYR A 87 33.01 -2.49 1.79
C TYR A 87 33.10 -2.40 3.32
N LEU A 88 32.13 -2.99 4.02
CA LEU A 88 32.06 -2.99 5.49
C LEU A 88 33.13 -3.90 6.12
N GLY A 89 33.71 -4.81 5.34
CA GLY A 89 34.58 -5.88 5.79
C GLY A 89 33.79 -6.95 6.54
N SER A 90 33.98 -8.22 6.17
CA SER A 90 33.10 -9.36 6.50
C SER A 90 32.97 -9.75 7.99
N ALA A 91 33.45 -8.93 8.92
CA ALA A 91 33.45 -9.13 10.37
C ALA A 91 32.87 -7.95 11.18
N SER A 92 32.29 -6.93 10.52
CA SER A 92 31.85 -5.68 11.18
C SER A 92 30.46 -5.73 11.82
N GLY A 93 29.59 -6.64 11.37
CA GLY A 93 28.20 -6.78 11.83
C GLY A 93 27.32 -5.62 11.37
N TYR A 94 26.14 -5.90 10.81
CA TYR A 94 25.22 -4.84 10.37
C TYR A 94 23.77 -5.36 10.28
N THR A 95 22.84 -4.42 10.38
CA THR A 95 21.39 -4.69 10.25
C THR A 95 20.86 -3.88 9.07
N LEU A 96 20.19 -4.52 8.11
CA LEU A 96 19.49 -3.80 7.04
C LEU A 96 18.31 -3.00 7.61
N LYS A 97 18.09 -1.81 7.06
CA LYS A 97 17.04 -0.87 7.45
C LYS A 97 16.12 -0.64 6.26
N TYR A 98 14.82 -0.56 6.50
CA TYR A 98 13.79 -0.56 5.47
C TYR A 98 12.94 0.70 5.66
N PRO A 99 12.72 1.51 4.61
CA PRO A 99 11.76 2.61 4.67
C PRO A 99 10.36 2.09 5.06
N GLN A 100 9.72 2.77 6.00
CA GLN A 100 8.46 2.35 6.59
C GLN A 100 7.26 2.63 5.66
N SER A 101 7.31 3.74 4.93
CA SER A 101 6.27 4.25 4.02
C SER A 101 6.87 4.62 2.65
N GLY A 102 6.06 5.23 1.76
CA GLY A 102 6.43 5.54 0.38
C GLY A 102 6.45 4.33 -0.58
N GLU A 103 6.85 4.58 -1.82
CA GLU A 103 7.00 3.56 -2.88
C GLU A 103 8.18 2.61 -2.60
N TYR A 104 9.34 3.18 -2.24
CA TYR A 104 10.61 2.47 -2.16
C TYR A 104 10.87 1.85 -0.79
N ARG A 105 10.21 0.72 -0.48
CA ARG A 105 10.23 0.10 0.87
C ARG A 105 11.29 -0.99 1.08
N SER A 106 12.27 -1.10 0.18
CA SER A 106 13.37 -2.05 0.24
C SER A 106 14.58 -1.45 0.95
N ALA A 107 15.35 -2.28 1.67
CA ALA A 107 16.67 -1.89 2.19
C ALA A 107 17.72 -1.70 1.09
N PHE A 108 17.43 -2.17 -0.13
CA PHE A 108 18.21 -1.90 -1.33
C PHE A 108 17.26 -1.29 -2.37
N ILE A 109 17.41 0.01 -2.62
CA ILE A 109 16.68 0.71 -3.69
C ILE A 109 17.60 0.76 -4.90
N ARG A 110 17.08 0.51 -6.11
CA ARG A 110 17.82 0.72 -7.35
C ARG A 110 17.12 1.77 -8.20
N LYS A 111 17.91 2.63 -8.82
CA LYS A 111 17.45 3.78 -9.60
C LYS A 111 18.64 4.22 -10.46
N ASP A 112 18.40 4.60 -11.71
CA ASP A 112 19.36 5.42 -12.45
C ASP A 112 19.34 6.81 -11.79
N LEU A 113 20.41 7.14 -11.06
CA LEU A 113 20.54 8.41 -10.34
C LEU A 113 21.34 9.44 -11.12
N ASN A 114 22.10 9.02 -12.13
CA ASN A 114 23.07 9.86 -12.83
C ASN A 114 22.68 10.18 -14.29
N GLY A 115 21.64 9.54 -14.82
CA GLY A 115 21.09 9.73 -16.16
C GLY A 115 21.80 8.96 -17.28
N ASP A 116 22.72 8.03 -16.97
CA ASP A 116 23.52 7.28 -17.95
C ASP A 116 22.83 6.00 -18.50
N GLY A 117 21.68 5.62 -17.92
CA GLY A 117 20.91 4.44 -18.29
C GLY A 117 21.30 3.15 -17.57
N GLN A 118 22.23 3.19 -16.60
CA GLN A 118 22.49 2.12 -15.64
C GLN A 118 21.88 2.45 -14.27
N GLU A 119 21.46 1.45 -13.51
CA GLU A 119 20.99 1.67 -12.13
C GLU A 119 22.17 1.75 -11.16
N GLU A 120 22.21 2.80 -10.33
CA GLU A 120 22.86 2.77 -9.02
C GLU A 120 22.00 1.99 -8.01
N ALA A 121 22.61 1.63 -6.88
CA ALA A 121 21.92 1.05 -5.73
C ALA A 121 22.20 1.82 -4.44
N LEU A 122 21.13 2.09 -3.68
CA LEU A 122 21.17 2.65 -2.33
C LEU A 122 20.90 1.55 -1.31
N ALA A 123 21.87 1.27 -0.45
CA ALA A 123 21.75 0.31 0.63
C ALA A 123 21.60 1.01 1.98
N PHE A 124 20.48 0.77 2.66
CA PHE A 124 20.16 1.35 3.97
C PHE A 124 20.50 0.34 5.07
N TYR A 125 21.43 0.70 5.95
CA TYR A 125 21.92 -0.22 6.96
C TYR A 125 22.38 0.48 8.24
N GLN A 126 22.33 -0.22 9.37
CA GLN A 126 22.87 0.25 10.64
C GLN A 126 24.16 -0.53 10.96
N PRO A 127 25.33 0.12 11.10
CA PRO A 127 26.58 -0.56 11.49
C PRO A 127 26.51 -1.07 12.94
N GLY A 128 26.89 -2.32 13.19
CA GLY A 128 26.69 -2.97 14.49
C GLY A 128 27.51 -2.43 15.67
N ALA A 129 28.62 -1.73 15.40
CA ALA A 129 29.63 -1.38 16.42
C ALA A 129 30.00 0.12 16.51
N LYS A 130 29.55 0.97 15.59
CA LYS A 130 30.05 2.37 15.45
C LYS A 130 29.00 3.45 15.65
N SER A 131 27.80 3.28 15.07
CA SER A 131 26.68 4.19 15.24
C SER A 131 25.38 3.42 15.52
N ARG A 132 24.37 4.14 15.99
CA ARG A 132 22.98 3.65 16.02
C ARG A 132 22.18 4.15 14.82
N ASN A 133 22.68 5.15 14.11
CA ASN A 133 21.99 5.75 13.00
C ASN A 133 22.10 4.87 11.75
N VAL A 134 21.16 5.03 10.84
CA VAL A 134 21.20 4.39 9.52
C VAL A 134 22.20 5.12 8.65
N HIS A 135 23.04 4.35 7.97
CA HIS A 135 23.88 4.79 6.89
C HIS A 135 23.20 4.51 5.54
N ILE A 136 23.43 5.40 4.57
CA ILE A 136 23.09 5.21 3.17
C ILE A 136 24.39 4.94 2.44
N ASN A 137 24.56 3.71 1.95
CA ASN A 137 25.66 3.36 1.07
C ASN A 137 25.19 3.47 -0.38
N MET A 138 25.93 4.20 -1.21
CA MET A 138 25.72 4.23 -2.65
C MET A 138 26.68 3.27 -3.33
N LEU A 139 26.14 2.38 -4.16
CA LEU A 139 26.87 1.41 -4.94
C LEU A 139 26.62 1.66 -6.44
N LEU A 140 27.69 1.56 -7.22
CA LEU A 140 27.67 1.65 -8.68
C LEU A 140 27.90 0.27 -9.28
N ASN A 141 27.15 -0.08 -10.32
CA ASN A 141 27.42 -1.27 -11.12
C ASN A 141 28.53 -0.96 -12.16
N THR A 142 29.54 -1.82 -12.25
CA THR A 142 30.66 -1.65 -13.19
C THR A 142 30.96 -2.95 -13.92
N ASP A 143 31.85 -2.93 -14.92
CA ASP A 143 32.34 -4.14 -15.60
C ASP A 143 32.94 -5.20 -14.63
N GLU A 144 33.42 -4.77 -13.45
CA GLU A 144 33.94 -5.64 -12.39
C GLU A 144 32.87 -6.06 -11.36
N GLY A 145 31.62 -5.60 -11.53
CA GLY A 145 30.48 -5.79 -10.63
C GLY A 145 30.15 -4.56 -9.80
N TRP A 146 29.27 -4.76 -8.81
CA TRP A 146 28.85 -3.73 -7.86
C TRP A 146 29.99 -3.32 -6.93
N ARG A 147 30.15 -2.02 -6.69
CA ARG A 147 31.14 -1.45 -5.76
C ARG A 147 30.55 -0.27 -4.98
N SER A 148 30.87 -0.17 -3.69
CA SER A 148 30.56 1.03 -2.90
C SER A 148 31.39 2.23 -3.39
N ILE A 149 30.75 3.39 -3.53
CA ILE A 149 31.38 4.65 -3.94
C ILE A 149 31.16 5.80 -2.95
N SER A 150 30.05 5.79 -2.19
CA SER A 150 29.76 6.78 -1.14
C SER A 150 29.09 6.12 0.05
N ASP A 151 29.31 6.67 1.25
CA ASP A 151 28.69 6.23 2.50
C ASP A 151 28.42 7.45 3.39
N VAL A 152 27.15 7.70 3.72
CA VAL A 152 26.74 8.83 4.55
C VAL A 152 25.92 8.36 5.75
N GLU A 153 26.17 8.93 6.93
CA GLU A 153 25.41 8.65 8.16
C GLU A 153 24.22 9.61 8.26
N GLY A 154 23.01 9.07 8.37
CA GLY A 154 21.80 9.86 8.58
C GLY A 154 21.60 10.32 10.04
N PRO A 155 20.63 11.20 10.31
CA PRO A 155 20.36 11.74 11.65
C PRO A 155 19.60 10.77 12.59
N SER A 156 18.98 9.69 12.08
CA SER A 156 18.12 8.81 12.88
C SER A 156 18.45 7.32 12.76
N THR A 157 17.89 6.51 13.66
CA THR A 157 17.99 5.05 13.69
C THR A 157 17.09 4.37 12.67
N ASP A 158 16.09 5.04 12.09
CA ASP A 158 15.11 4.44 11.19
C ASP A 158 14.75 5.41 10.04
N VAL A 159 14.56 4.84 8.84
CA VAL A 159 14.16 5.55 7.62
C VAL A 159 12.64 5.52 7.52
N GLU A 160 12.03 6.66 7.26
CA GLU A 160 10.59 6.78 7.06
C GLU A 160 10.22 6.46 5.62
N GLU A 161 10.71 7.27 4.67
CA GLU A 161 10.41 7.17 3.25
C GLU A 161 11.61 7.66 2.41
N VAL A 162 11.65 7.27 1.14
CA VAL A 162 12.66 7.71 0.17
C VAL A 162 11.96 8.12 -1.10
N LEU A 163 12.30 9.30 -1.63
CA LEU A 163 11.75 9.88 -2.85
C LEU A 163 12.92 10.42 -3.71
N PHE A 164 12.64 10.68 -4.98
CA PHE A 164 13.62 11.12 -5.98
C PHE A 164 13.01 12.23 -6.84
N GLY A 165 13.84 13.13 -7.33
CA GLY A 165 13.46 14.17 -8.30
C GLY A 165 14.68 14.90 -8.82
N ASP A 166 14.55 15.59 -9.95
CA ASP A 166 15.59 16.43 -10.55
C ASP A 166 15.22 17.90 -10.35
N LEU A 167 15.67 18.49 -9.23
CA LEU A 167 15.31 19.85 -8.86
C LEU A 167 16.03 20.90 -9.71
N ASN A 168 17.14 20.52 -10.34
CA ASN A 168 18.10 21.43 -10.95
C ASN A 168 18.15 21.31 -12.50
N ALA A 169 17.56 20.25 -13.06
CA ALA A 169 17.53 19.83 -14.47
C ALA A 169 18.92 19.58 -15.11
N ASP A 170 19.86 19.02 -14.36
CA ASP A 170 21.12 18.49 -14.90
C ASP A 170 21.02 17.00 -15.31
N GLY A 171 19.91 16.32 -15.01
CA GLY A 171 19.68 14.91 -15.29
C GLY A 171 20.15 13.96 -14.18
N ILE A 172 20.67 14.49 -13.07
CA ILE A 172 21.08 13.73 -11.88
C ILE A 172 19.99 13.87 -10.82
N LEU A 173 19.46 12.74 -10.33
CA LEU A 173 18.39 12.75 -9.34
C LEU A 173 18.92 13.10 -7.94
N GLU A 174 18.35 14.13 -7.34
CA GLU A 174 18.42 14.32 -5.89
C GLU A 174 17.65 13.20 -5.14
N VAL A 175 18.16 12.84 -3.97
CA VAL A 175 17.59 11.79 -3.10
C VAL A 175 17.03 12.42 -1.83
N PHE A 176 15.72 12.31 -1.67
CA PHE A 176 14.96 12.85 -0.55
C PHE A 176 14.78 11.71 0.47
N VAL A 177 15.37 11.83 1.66
CA VAL A 177 15.26 10.80 2.70
C VAL A 177 14.54 11.34 3.91
N GLY A 178 13.41 10.72 4.21
CA GLY A 178 12.63 10.92 5.42
C GLY A 178 13.21 10.14 6.58
N TRP A 179 13.34 10.79 7.73
CA TRP A 179 13.85 10.22 8.97
C TRP A 179 12.80 10.33 10.07
N ASN A 180 12.51 9.21 10.73
CA ASN A 180 11.62 9.21 11.88
C ASN A 180 12.37 9.78 13.09
N ILE A 181 11.92 10.91 13.65
CA ILE A 181 12.56 11.54 14.81
C ILE A 181 11.70 11.34 16.07
N TYR A 182 12.32 10.80 17.12
CA TYR A 182 11.60 10.40 18.33
C TYR A 182 10.94 11.60 19.06
N ASN A 183 9.65 11.48 19.32
CA ASN A 183 8.80 12.41 20.10
C ASN A 183 8.38 13.72 19.42
N VAL A 184 8.33 13.75 18.08
CA VAL A 184 7.69 14.83 17.31
C VAL A 184 6.63 14.21 16.40
N SER A 185 5.56 14.94 16.06
CA SER A 185 4.61 14.56 14.99
C SER A 185 5.27 14.60 13.61
N ASP A 186 6.25 15.48 13.47
CA ASP A 186 6.99 15.72 12.25
C ASP A 186 8.20 14.80 12.14
N ARG A 187 8.53 14.47 10.91
CA ARG A 187 9.73 13.76 10.49
C ARG A 187 10.81 14.79 10.11
N GLN A 188 12.07 14.36 10.06
CA GLN A 188 13.15 15.17 9.47
C GLN A 188 13.38 14.74 8.02
N LEU A 189 13.44 15.68 7.10
CA LEU A 189 13.88 15.47 5.72
C LEU A 189 15.37 15.81 5.64
N THR A 190 16.15 14.96 4.97
CA THR A 190 17.45 15.33 4.40
C THR A 190 17.38 15.13 2.89
N LEU A 191 17.65 16.20 2.14
CA LEU A 191 17.87 16.16 0.69
C LEU A 191 19.35 15.93 0.43
N TYR A 192 19.69 14.91 -0.34
CA TYR A 192 21.05 14.65 -0.80
C TYR A 192 21.17 14.96 -2.30
N SER A 193 22.08 15.85 -2.67
CA SER A 193 22.53 15.98 -4.06
C SER A 193 23.70 15.04 -4.32
N LEU A 194 23.82 14.60 -5.57
CA LEU A 194 24.87 13.71 -6.03
C LEU A 194 25.86 14.50 -6.89
N THR A 195 27.12 14.60 -6.46
CA THR A 195 28.16 15.29 -7.22
C THR A 195 29.43 14.45 -7.23
N ASP A 196 30.00 14.19 -8.41
CA ASP A 196 31.20 13.35 -8.61
C ASP A 196 31.14 11.99 -7.87
N GLY A 197 29.96 11.36 -7.83
CA GLY A 197 29.74 10.08 -7.14
C GLY A 197 29.70 10.17 -5.60
N THR A 198 29.56 11.37 -5.03
CA THR A 198 29.48 11.62 -3.59
C THR A 198 28.14 12.24 -3.22
N PHE A 199 27.47 11.69 -2.19
CA PHE A 199 26.30 12.36 -1.61
C PHE A 199 26.68 13.53 -0.71
N THR A 200 26.03 14.67 -0.92
CA THR A 200 26.15 15.85 -0.07
C THR A 200 24.76 16.26 0.41
N ALA A 201 24.57 16.45 1.72
CA ALA A 201 23.32 16.99 2.24
C ALA A 201 23.15 18.45 1.79
N TRP A 202 22.13 18.71 0.97
CA TRP A 202 21.85 20.01 0.36
C TRP A 202 20.82 20.81 1.17
N TYR A 203 19.81 20.12 1.72
CA TYR A 203 18.78 20.71 2.58
C TYR A 203 18.42 19.78 3.73
N GLU A 204 18.13 20.37 4.90
CA GLU A 204 17.57 19.68 6.05
C GLU A 204 16.39 20.48 6.61
N GLY A 205 15.29 19.80 6.91
CA GLY A 205 14.09 20.45 7.43
C GLY A 205 13.15 19.48 8.15
N LEU A 206 12.08 20.02 8.74
CA LEU A 206 10.99 19.21 9.30
C LEU A 206 9.83 19.13 8.32
N TYR A 207 9.10 18.02 8.31
CA TYR A 207 7.90 17.85 7.50
C TYR A 207 6.93 16.87 8.16
N SER A 208 5.64 17.05 7.93
CA SER A 208 4.61 16.07 8.29
C SER A 208 4.17 15.25 7.08
N SER A 209 4.17 15.88 5.89
CA SER A 209 4.07 15.23 4.57
C SER A 209 4.81 16.07 3.51
N LEU A 210 5.12 15.50 2.35
CA LEU A 210 5.82 16.21 1.28
C LEU A 210 5.41 15.67 -0.11
N LEU A 211 5.68 16.46 -1.15
CA LEU A 211 5.53 16.08 -2.55
C LEU A 211 6.77 16.56 -3.33
N VAL A 212 7.22 15.76 -4.30
CA VAL A 212 8.28 16.11 -5.27
C VAL A 212 7.71 15.97 -6.68
N GLY A 213 7.99 16.94 -7.55
CA GLY A 213 7.47 16.98 -8.92
C GLY A 213 7.38 18.41 -9.47
N ASP A 214 7.25 18.57 -10.79
CA ASP A 214 7.07 19.89 -11.43
C ASP A 214 5.75 20.58 -11.03
N MET A 215 5.85 21.50 -10.07
CA MET A 215 4.72 22.24 -9.49
C MET A 215 4.67 23.70 -9.96
N THR A 216 5.81 24.23 -10.42
CA THR A 216 5.94 25.55 -11.06
C THR A 216 5.67 25.53 -12.56
N ALA A 217 5.51 24.33 -13.16
CA ALA A 217 5.32 24.08 -14.59
C ALA A 217 6.48 24.58 -15.47
N ASP A 218 7.71 24.48 -14.96
CA ASP A 218 8.92 24.98 -15.62
C ASP A 218 9.88 23.89 -16.13
N GLY A 219 9.52 22.62 -15.92
CA GLY A 219 10.25 21.44 -16.38
C GLY A 219 11.34 20.94 -15.44
N ARG A 220 11.48 21.53 -14.24
CA ARG A 220 12.24 20.97 -13.11
C ARG A 220 11.29 20.42 -12.07
N ASP A 221 11.74 19.46 -11.27
CA ASP A 221 10.98 19.10 -10.07
C ASP A 221 11.09 20.22 -9.02
N ASP A 222 10.03 20.40 -8.25
CA ASP A 222 10.02 21.23 -7.05
C ASP A 222 9.80 20.34 -5.81
N LEU A 223 9.99 20.92 -4.62
CA LEU A 223 9.69 20.27 -3.33
C LEU A 223 8.61 21.05 -2.59
N LEU A 224 7.45 20.44 -2.38
CA LEU A 224 6.42 20.95 -1.47
C LEU A 224 6.58 20.29 -0.10
N VAL A 225 6.80 21.10 0.92
CA VAL A 225 6.86 20.66 2.33
C VAL A 225 5.57 21.07 3.03
N LEU A 226 4.86 20.09 3.58
CA LEU A 226 3.67 20.30 4.40
C LEU A 226 4.02 20.10 5.88
N GLN A 227 3.62 21.05 6.72
CA GLN A 227 3.80 21.01 8.17
C GLN A 227 2.45 21.16 8.85
N SER A 228 2.08 20.20 9.71
CA SER A 228 0.88 20.25 10.55
C SER A 228 1.02 21.39 11.58
N GLY A 229 -0.11 22.02 11.93
CA GLY A 229 -0.11 23.11 12.90
C GLY A 229 0.28 22.63 14.30
N THR A 230 1.19 23.35 14.95
CA THR A 230 1.48 23.17 16.39
C THR A 230 0.62 24.12 17.23
N ALA A 231 0.67 24.01 18.56
CA ALA A 231 -0.21 24.77 19.44
C ALA A 231 0.06 26.29 19.42
N GLY A 232 -0.59 27.00 18.49
CA GLY A 232 -0.45 28.44 18.26
C GLY A 232 0.03 28.83 16.85
N GLU A 233 0.30 27.85 15.99
CA GLU A 233 0.78 28.04 14.61
C GLU A 233 -0.14 27.30 13.63
N SER A 234 -0.51 27.95 12.52
CA SER A 234 -1.28 27.31 11.45
C SER A 234 -0.50 26.15 10.83
N ALA A 235 -1.22 25.15 10.31
CA ALA A 235 -0.63 24.27 9.31
C ALA A 235 -0.17 25.11 8.10
N ARG A 236 0.96 24.76 7.50
CA ARG A 236 1.54 25.51 6.37
C ARG A 236 2.08 24.60 5.28
N ALA A 237 2.00 25.11 4.06
CA ALA A 237 2.70 24.60 2.90
C ALA A 237 3.85 25.54 2.53
N ALA A 238 5.00 24.99 2.17
CA ALA A 238 6.15 25.72 1.66
C ALA A 238 6.64 25.06 0.37
N LEU A 239 6.70 25.82 -0.72
CA LEU A 239 7.21 25.37 -2.01
C LEU A 239 8.67 25.81 -2.15
N TRP A 240 9.54 24.85 -2.43
CA TRP A 240 10.97 25.02 -2.59
C TRP A 240 11.37 24.67 -4.03
N SER A 241 12.13 25.54 -4.67
CA SER A 241 12.65 25.34 -6.03
C SER A 241 14.10 25.80 -6.12
N VAL A 242 14.83 25.32 -7.13
CA VAL A 242 16.20 25.74 -7.38
C VAL A 242 16.18 27.07 -8.13
N VAL A 243 16.67 28.12 -7.47
CA VAL A 243 16.75 29.47 -8.02
C VAL A 243 18.19 29.77 -8.41
N GLN A 244 18.41 30.25 -9.63
CA GLN A 244 19.70 30.73 -10.08
C GLN A 244 19.78 32.26 -9.93
N PRO A 245 20.51 32.81 -8.93
CA PRO A 245 20.69 34.25 -8.79
C PRO A 245 21.60 34.81 -9.91
N GLU A 246 21.41 36.08 -10.28
CA GLU A 246 22.20 36.76 -11.35
C GLU A 246 23.72 36.70 -11.15
N SER A 247 24.18 36.53 -9.90
CA SER A 247 25.58 36.33 -9.56
C SER A 247 25.73 35.34 -8.40
N GLY A 248 25.68 34.05 -8.70
CA GLY A 248 25.95 32.97 -7.76
C GLY A 248 25.72 31.59 -8.37
N ASP A 249 26.04 30.56 -7.60
CA ASP A 249 25.65 29.19 -7.92
C ASP A 249 24.15 29.01 -7.68
N ALA A 250 23.56 27.98 -8.30
CA ALA A 250 22.14 27.67 -8.11
C ALA A 250 21.88 27.22 -6.65
N VAL A 251 20.77 27.68 -6.06
CA VAL A 251 20.44 27.43 -4.66
C VAL A 251 18.98 27.03 -4.48
N LEU A 252 18.74 25.94 -3.75
CA LEU A 252 17.41 25.58 -3.29
C LEU A 252 16.88 26.69 -2.36
N SER A 253 15.72 27.24 -2.69
CA SER A 253 15.12 28.37 -1.97
C SER A 253 13.61 28.14 -1.76
N GLU A 254 13.08 28.57 -0.61
CA GLU A 254 11.63 28.69 -0.40
C GLU A 254 11.11 29.81 -1.31
N ILE A 255 10.36 29.45 -2.36
CA ILE A 255 9.84 30.39 -3.36
C ILE A 255 8.42 30.87 -3.03
N GLY A 256 7.67 30.11 -2.22
CA GLY A 256 6.33 30.48 -1.80
C GLY A 256 5.89 29.72 -0.55
N THR A 257 4.97 30.33 0.20
CA THR A 257 4.30 29.68 1.33
C THR A 257 2.81 29.99 1.31
N ALA A 258 2.01 29.06 1.82
CA ALA A 258 0.58 29.21 2.00
C ALA A 258 0.16 28.72 3.38
N ALA A 259 -0.78 29.45 4.01
CA ALA A 259 -1.46 28.97 5.22
C ALA A 259 -2.52 27.93 4.82
N LEU A 260 -2.63 26.87 5.62
CA LEU A 260 -3.65 25.83 5.50
C LEU A 260 -4.56 25.86 6.73
N ASP A 261 -5.64 25.09 6.72
CA ASP A 261 -6.54 24.96 7.86
C ASP A 261 -5.80 24.70 9.19
N THR A 262 -5.99 25.63 10.13
CA THR A 262 -5.33 25.65 11.45
C THR A 262 -5.57 24.41 12.31
N THR A 263 -6.55 23.57 11.95
CA THR A 263 -6.94 22.37 12.69
C THR A 263 -6.46 21.08 12.05
N ILE A 264 -5.69 21.12 10.95
CA ILE A 264 -5.06 19.92 10.37
C ILE A 264 -4.12 19.26 11.39
N GLN A 265 -4.26 17.94 11.53
CA GLN A 265 -3.36 17.10 12.34
C GLN A 265 -2.56 16.11 11.48
N GLU A 266 -3.20 15.55 10.46
CA GLU A 266 -2.67 14.45 9.65
C GLU A 266 -3.03 14.67 8.19
N TYR A 267 -2.02 14.72 7.32
CA TYR A 267 -2.20 14.69 5.87
C TYR A 267 -2.45 13.25 5.41
N ARG A 268 -3.32 13.04 4.42
CA ARG A 268 -3.77 11.73 3.95
C ARG A 268 -3.32 11.45 2.53
N THR A 269 -4.02 12.01 1.56
CA THR A 269 -3.77 11.80 0.13
C THR A 269 -3.31 13.12 -0.46
N ILE A 270 -2.27 13.08 -1.28
CA ILE A 270 -1.84 14.19 -2.12
C ILE A 270 -2.00 13.74 -3.57
N GLN A 271 -2.66 14.56 -4.40
CA GLN A 271 -2.89 14.31 -5.82
C GLN A 271 -2.55 15.56 -6.60
N THR A 272 -1.99 15.40 -7.81
CA THR A 272 -1.73 16.50 -8.73
C THR A 272 -2.61 16.37 -9.97
N CYS A 273 -3.10 17.50 -10.49
CA CYS A 273 -3.81 17.58 -11.76
C CYS A 273 -3.53 18.92 -12.46
N PRO A 274 -3.61 19.00 -13.79
CA PRO A 274 -3.43 20.27 -14.52
C PRO A 274 -4.67 21.16 -14.35
N LEU A 275 -4.53 22.32 -13.72
CA LEU A 275 -5.59 23.35 -13.65
C LEU A 275 -5.68 24.18 -14.95
N SER A 276 -4.59 24.23 -15.70
CA SER A 276 -4.51 24.74 -17.06
C SER A 276 -3.27 24.16 -17.76
N ASP A 277 -3.04 24.52 -19.03
CA ASP A 277 -1.83 24.15 -19.79
C ASP A 277 -0.49 24.54 -19.11
N ALA A 278 -0.51 25.42 -18.10
CA ALA A 278 0.68 25.98 -17.45
C ALA A 278 0.59 26.07 -15.91
N VAL A 279 -0.39 25.38 -15.28
CA VAL A 279 -0.57 25.43 -13.81
C VAL A 279 -0.91 24.04 -13.27
N THR A 280 -0.04 23.52 -12.40
CA THR A 280 -0.28 22.29 -11.64
C THR A 280 -1.06 22.61 -10.37
N GLY A 281 -2.22 21.98 -10.21
CA GLY A 281 -3.00 21.95 -8.97
C GLY A 281 -2.59 20.77 -8.10
N ILE A 282 -2.60 20.98 -6.80
CA ILE A 282 -2.19 20.02 -5.78
C ILE A 282 -3.33 19.91 -4.75
N TYR A 283 -4.07 18.81 -4.81
CA TYR A 283 -5.15 18.50 -3.90
C TYR A 283 -4.63 17.69 -2.73
N ILE A 284 -4.92 18.14 -1.50
CA ILE A 284 -4.41 17.56 -0.27
C ILE A 284 -5.58 17.28 0.66
N ASP A 285 -5.92 16.01 0.86
CA ASP A 285 -6.84 15.60 1.91
C ASP A 285 -6.14 15.57 3.25
N ALA A 286 -6.78 16.13 4.29
CA ALA A 286 -6.25 16.16 5.65
C ALA A 286 -7.34 15.98 6.71
N VAL A 287 -6.97 15.35 7.83
CA VAL A 287 -7.85 15.12 8.99
C VAL A 287 -7.76 16.31 9.96
N ARG A 288 -8.92 16.87 10.33
CA ARG A 288 -9.01 17.92 11.37
C ARG A 288 -8.94 17.35 12.79
N THR A 289 -8.47 18.13 13.76
CA THR A 289 -8.42 17.77 15.20
C THR A 289 -9.77 17.33 15.78
N ALA A 290 -10.88 17.89 15.29
CA ALA A 290 -12.23 17.53 15.71
C ALA A 290 -12.77 16.23 15.05
N GLY A 291 -12.02 15.66 14.11
CA GLY A 291 -12.50 14.66 13.16
C GLY A 291 -13.07 15.29 11.88
N GLY A 292 -13.38 14.42 10.91
CA GLY A 292 -13.73 14.82 9.56
C GLY A 292 -12.50 15.12 8.69
N LEU A 293 -12.73 15.24 7.39
CA LEU A 293 -11.74 15.59 6.37
C LEU A 293 -11.96 17.02 5.88
N VAL A 294 -10.87 17.66 5.47
CA VAL A 294 -10.86 18.78 4.53
C VAL A 294 -10.04 18.38 3.31
N THR A 295 -10.31 19.02 2.18
CA THR A 295 -9.40 19.05 1.03
C THR A 295 -8.86 20.47 0.89
N GLU A 296 -7.56 20.63 0.94
CA GLU A 296 -6.88 21.85 0.50
C GLU A 296 -6.59 21.73 -1.00
N LEU A 297 -6.59 22.87 -1.70
CA LEU A 297 -6.06 23.01 -3.05
C LEU A 297 -4.89 23.98 -2.96
N LEU A 298 -3.74 23.63 -3.53
CA LEU A 298 -2.60 24.51 -3.75
C LEU A 298 -2.26 24.60 -5.23
N TYR A 299 -1.76 25.75 -5.67
CA TYR A 299 -1.08 25.91 -6.96
C TYR A 299 -0.13 27.10 -6.93
N TRP A 300 0.86 27.09 -7.83
CA TRP A 300 1.75 28.23 -8.08
C TRP A 300 1.16 29.10 -9.20
N ASP A 301 1.02 30.42 -8.97
CA ASP A 301 0.46 31.36 -9.96
C ASP A 301 1.52 32.05 -10.84
N GLY A 302 2.78 31.65 -10.72
CA GLY A 302 3.95 32.30 -11.32
C GLY A 302 4.64 33.33 -10.40
N LEU A 303 4.02 33.71 -9.27
CA LEU A 303 4.54 34.70 -8.32
C LEU A 303 4.46 34.24 -6.85
N GLN A 304 3.49 33.41 -6.50
CA GLN A 304 3.17 32.98 -5.14
C GLN A 304 2.47 31.62 -5.12
N LEU A 305 2.55 30.93 -3.98
CA LEU A 305 1.80 29.71 -3.69
C LEU A 305 0.43 30.10 -3.14
N LEU A 306 -0.65 29.71 -3.81
CA LEU A 306 -2.03 30.07 -3.43
C LEU A 306 -2.79 28.88 -2.84
N ALA A 307 -3.62 29.15 -1.83
CA ALA A 307 -4.54 28.21 -1.20
C ALA A 307 -5.99 28.72 -1.29
N PRO A 308 -6.68 28.63 -2.45
CA PRO A 308 -8.01 29.24 -2.65
C PRO A 308 -9.12 28.74 -1.72
N PHE A 309 -8.95 27.60 -1.08
CA PHE A 309 -9.96 27.04 -0.16
C PHE A 309 -9.78 27.49 1.30
N HIS A 310 -8.62 28.06 1.64
CA HIS A 310 -8.31 28.57 2.97
C HIS A 310 -8.90 29.97 3.17
N ASP A 311 -9.77 30.13 4.17
CA ASP A 311 -10.24 31.45 4.60
C ASP A 311 -9.31 32.03 5.68
N GLU A 312 -8.41 32.94 5.28
CA GLU A 312 -7.48 33.65 6.18
C GLU A 312 -8.19 34.36 7.36
N SER A 313 -9.47 34.75 7.20
CA SER A 313 -10.19 35.50 8.23
C SER A 313 -10.69 34.61 9.38
N THR A 314 -10.87 33.30 9.12
CA THR A 314 -11.24 32.30 10.13
C THR A 314 -10.11 31.32 10.43
N GLY A 315 -9.11 31.20 9.55
CA GLY A 315 -8.03 30.21 9.61
C GLY A 315 -8.49 28.79 9.29
N LEU A 316 -9.61 28.64 8.56
CA LEU A 316 -10.30 27.36 8.36
C LEU A 316 -10.75 27.16 6.90
N THR A 317 -10.66 25.92 6.44
CA THR A 317 -11.06 25.50 5.10
C THR A 317 -12.47 24.90 5.15
N GLN A 318 -13.50 25.76 5.18
CA GLN A 318 -14.89 25.32 5.36
C GLN A 318 -15.55 24.77 4.09
N LEU A 319 -15.10 25.21 2.90
CA LEU A 319 -15.71 24.85 1.61
C LEU A 319 -15.71 23.34 1.32
N THR A 320 -14.67 22.64 1.76
CA THR A 320 -14.41 21.23 1.46
C THR A 320 -14.62 20.29 2.65
N TYR A 321 -15.02 20.84 3.81
CA TYR A 321 -15.17 20.07 5.04
C TYR A 321 -16.30 19.05 4.98
N ARG A 322 -16.04 17.87 5.54
CA ARG A 322 -16.97 16.74 5.59
C ARG A 322 -16.66 15.80 6.76
N ASP A 323 -17.70 15.33 7.44
CA ASP A 323 -17.58 14.24 8.43
C ASP A 323 -17.31 12.87 7.77
N ALA A 324 -17.66 12.73 6.49
CA ALA A 324 -17.48 11.51 5.72
C ALA A 324 -16.00 11.27 5.39
N GLY A 325 -15.50 10.06 5.64
CA GLY A 325 -14.16 9.62 5.28
C GLY A 325 -13.98 9.32 3.79
N ILE A 326 -14.61 10.10 2.90
CA ILE A 326 -14.50 9.96 1.44
C ILE A 326 -13.40 10.90 0.96
N PRO A 327 -12.34 10.38 0.29
CA PRO A 327 -11.26 11.20 -0.18
C PRO A 327 -11.63 11.96 -1.47
N SER A 328 -10.83 12.97 -1.80
CA SER A 328 -10.76 13.53 -3.15
C SER A 328 -10.10 12.54 -4.12
N MET A 329 -10.54 12.57 -5.38
CA MET A 329 -10.07 11.71 -6.47
C MET A 329 -10.55 12.26 -7.81
N ASP A 330 -9.87 11.89 -8.89
CA ASP A 330 -10.46 11.88 -10.23
C ASP A 330 -11.54 10.79 -10.26
N VAL A 331 -12.81 11.19 -10.18
CA VAL A 331 -13.93 10.25 -10.01
C VAL A 331 -14.59 9.86 -11.33
N ASP A 332 -14.46 10.67 -12.38
CA ASP A 332 -15.01 10.38 -13.71
C ASP A 332 -13.96 10.07 -14.80
N GLY A 333 -12.67 10.11 -14.46
CA GLY A 333 -11.56 9.71 -15.32
C GLY A 333 -11.17 10.78 -16.35
N ASP A 334 -11.47 12.06 -16.09
CA ASP A 334 -11.16 13.17 -16.99
C ASP A 334 -9.79 13.84 -16.69
N GLY A 335 -9.08 13.38 -15.65
CA GLY A 335 -7.77 13.87 -15.24
C GLY A 335 -7.82 15.08 -14.30
N GLN A 336 -9.01 15.53 -13.86
CA GLN A 336 -9.17 16.51 -12.79
C GLN A 336 -9.46 15.83 -11.45
N VAL A 337 -9.23 16.51 -10.34
CA VAL A 337 -9.56 16.00 -9.00
C VAL A 337 -10.84 16.65 -8.49
N GLU A 338 -11.84 15.83 -8.19
CA GLU A 338 -13.03 16.24 -7.46
C GLU A 338 -12.85 16.06 -5.97
N TRP A 339 -13.37 17.01 -5.17
CA TRP A 339 -13.60 16.78 -3.75
C TRP A 339 -15.08 16.48 -3.48
N PRO A 340 -15.38 15.56 -2.56
CA PRO A 340 -16.76 15.27 -2.20
C PRO A 340 -17.32 16.30 -1.20
N SER A 341 -18.55 16.74 -1.44
CA SER A 341 -19.39 17.43 -0.46
C SER A 341 -20.49 16.47 0.01
N CYS A 342 -20.55 16.19 1.31
CA CYS A 342 -21.35 15.08 1.84
C CYS A 342 -22.54 15.57 2.67
N THR A 343 -23.73 15.05 2.34
CA THR A 343 -24.99 15.31 3.04
C THR A 343 -25.66 14.00 3.41
N MET A 344 -26.46 13.99 4.48
CA MET A 344 -27.28 12.82 4.82
C MET A 344 -28.46 12.70 3.85
N PHE A 345 -28.88 11.47 3.58
CA PHE A 345 -30.15 11.25 2.89
C PHE A 345 -31.33 11.65 3.78
N PRO A 346 -32.46 12.12 3.21
CA PRO A 346 -33.64 12.39 4.01
C PRO A 346 -34.14 11.13 4.72
N GLY A 347 -34.42 11.24 6.01
CA GLY A 347 -34.96 10.13 6.81
C GLY A 347 -33.89 9.14 7.27
N THR A 348 -32.65 9.60 7.39
CA THR A 348 -31.52 8.85 7.95
C THR A 348 -30.78 9.61 9.06
N GLU A 349 -31.32 10.75 9.50
CA GLU A 349 -30.67 11.71 10.42
C GLU A 349 -30.38 11.09 11.80
N ASP A 350 -31.23 10.16 12.25
CA ASP A 350 -31.11 9.43 13.52
C ASP A 350 -30.33 8.11 13.40
N GLN A 351 -29.92 7.67 12.20
CA GLN A 351 -29.36 6.32 11.97
C GLN A 351 -27.85 6.19 12.33
N GLY A 352 -27.17 7.30 12.63
CA GLY A 352 -25.81 7.29 13.18
C GLY A 352 -24.72 6.86 12.20
N ARG A 353 -23.59 6.35 12.74
CA ARG A 353 -22.40 5.99 11.95
C ARG A 353 -22.57 4.65 11.23
N GLY A 354 -23.32 4.64 10.13
CA GLY A 354 -23.60 3.43 9.36
C GLY A 354 -24.05 3.71 7.93
N THR A 355 -25.01 4.63 7.81
CA THR A 355 -25.72 5.02 6.60
C THR A 355 -24.79 5.57 5.49
N PRO A 356 -25.10 5.31 4.21
CA PRO A 356 -24.45 5.98 3.09
C PRO A 356 -24.67 7.51 3.09
N TRP A 357 -23.68 8.24 2.60
CA TRP A 357 -23.80 9.68 2.34
C TRP A 357 -24.31 9.92 0.92
N LYS A 358 -25.11 10.98 0.73
CA LYS A 358 -25.23 11.63 -0.58
C LYS A 358 -23.97 12.45 -0.78
N THR A 359 -23.21 12.13 -1.82
CA THR A 359 -21.94 12.75 -2.12
C THR A 359 -22.04 13.51 -3.43
N ASP A 360 -22.01 14.84 -3.34
CA ASP A 360 -21.92 15.75 -4.49
C ASP A 360 -20.43 15.96 -4.79
N TRP A 361 -19.99 15.52 -5.96
CA TRP A 361 -18.61 15.69 -6.42
C TRP A 361 -18.44 17.08 -7.01
N MET A 362 -17.49 17.82 -6.45
CA MET A 362 -17.26 19.23 -6.73
C MET A 362 -15.97 19.41 -7.50
N SER A 363 -16.00 20.24 -8.55
CA SER A 363 -14.84 20.66 -9.33
C SER A 363 -14.48 22.12 -9.05
N TRP A 364 -13.24 22.49 -9.38
CA TRP A 364 -12.73 23.86 -9.32
C TRP A 364 -12.45 24.37 -10.74
N ASP A 365 -12.99 25.54 -11.09
CA ASP A 365 -12.62 26.25 -12.30
C ASP A 365 -11.54 27.29 -11.98
N TYR A 366 -10.37 27.13 -12.59
CA TYR A 366 -9.21 27.97 -12.37
C TYR A 366 -9.34 29.36 -13.01
N GLU A 367 -10.00 29.49 -14.16
CA GLU A 367 -10.14 30.78 -14.86
C GLU A 367 -11.13 31.71 -14.16
N SER A 368 -12.24 31.17 -13.65
CA SER A 368 -13.25 31.93 -12.91
C SER A 368 -12.97 32.03 -11.41
N GLY A 369 -12.16 31.11 -10.86
CA GLY A 369 -11.92 30.99 -9.42
C GLY A 369 -13.17 30.54 -8.66
N THR A 370 -13.98 29.64 -9.22
CA THR A 370 -15.25 29.19 -8.62
C THR A 370 -15.39 27.68 -8.62
N SER A 371 -16.06 27.14 -7.60
CA SER A 371 -16.43 25.72 -7.55
C SER A 371 -17.81 25.43 -8.16
N SER A 372 -18.00 24.20 -8.66
CA SER A 372 -19.28 23.75 -9.21
C SER A 372 -19.51 22.25 -8.94
N ARG A 373 -20.78 21.79 -8.94
CA ARG A 373 -21.10 20.36 -8.81
C ARG A 373 -21.00 19.68 -10.18
N LYS A 374 -20.13 18.67 -10.31
CA LYS A 374 -20.08 17.78 -11.50
C LYS A 374 -21.27 16.81 -11.50
N PHE A 375 -21.48 16.07 -10.39
CA PHE A 375 -22.64 15.17 -10.21
C PHE A 375 -22.83 14.74 -8.75
N SER A 376 -23.98 14.13 -8.43
CA SER A 376 -24.26 13.48 -7.14
C SER A 376 -24.08 11.95 -7.22
N SER A 377 -23.75 11.31 -6.10
CA SER A 377 -23.57 9.86 -6.00
C SER A 377 -23.88 9.31 -4.60
N VAL A 378 -23.96 7.98 -4.49
CA VAL A 378 -23.75 7.23 -3.25
C VAL A 378 -22.43 6.49 -3.35
N VAL A 379 -21.54 6.70 -2.38
CA VAL A 379 -20.21 6.09 -2.36
C VAL A 379 -20.15 4.95 -1.34
N ASN A 380 -19.68 3.78 -1.78
CA ASN A 380 -19.43 2.62 -0.92
C ASN A 380 -17.96 2.17 -1.05
N LEU A 381 -17.08 2.86 -0.33
CA LEU A 381 -15.64 2.58 -0.32
C LEU A 381 -15.29 1.16 0.15
N ARG A 382 -16.12 0.54 0.99
CA ARG A 382 -15.87 -0.81 1.51
C ARG A 382 -16.01 -1.87 0.41
N ASP A 383 -17.00 -1.66 -0.46
CA ASP A 383 -17.36 -2.60 -1.51
C ASP A 383 -16.79 -2.19 -2.88
N GLY A 384 -15.99 -1.13 -2.94
CA GLY A 384 -15.23 -0.72 -4.13
C GLY A 384 -16.07 -0.09 -5.25
N TYR A 385 -17.10 0.68 -4.93
CA TYR A 385 -17.90 1.36 -5.95
C TYR A 385 -18.51 2.69 -5.51
N LEU A 386 -18.96 3.47 -6.50
CA LEU A 386 -19.98 4.50 -6.33
C LEU A 386 -21.12 4.31 -7.34
N LEU A 387 -22.30 4.80 -6.97
CA LEU A 387 -23.49 4.83 -7.80
C LEU A 387 -23.89 6.30 -8.01
N ARG A 388 -23.64 6.85 -9.20
CA ARG A 388 -24.09 8.18 -9.61
C ARG A 388 -25.62 8.26 -9.52
N LEU A 389 -26.12 9.40 -9.09
CA LEU A 389 -27.53 9.71 -8.96
C LEU A 389 -27.94 10.69 -10.05
N ASP A 390 -29.17 10.57 -10.53
CA ASP A 390 -29.75 11.57 -11.42
C ASP A 390 -30.14 12.82 -10.62
N ASP A 391 -29.90 14.02 -11.16
CA ASP A 391 -30.30 15.28 -10.52
C ASP A 391 -31.82 15.33 -10.29
N SER A 392 -32.62 14.66 -11.14
CA SER A 392 -34.07 14.56 -10.97
C SER A 392 -34.50 13.71 -9.77
N TRP A 393 -33.59 13.04 -9.05
CA TRP A 393 -33.89 12.27 -7.84
C TRP A 393 -33.66 13.08 -6.55
N GLU A 394 -33.12 14.29 -6.65
CA GLU A 394 -32.69 15.10 -5.51
C GLU A 394 -33.85 15.39 -4.54
N GLY A 395 -33.67 15.04 -3.26
CA GLY A 395 -34.68 15.15 -2.21
C GLY A 395 -35.83 14.14 -2.27
N MET A 396 -35.87 13.26 -3.27
CA MET A 396 -36.97 12.29 -3.47
C MET A 396 -36.59 10.84 -3.15
N ILE A 397 -35.32 10.57 -2.86
CA ILE A 397 -34.81 9.25 -2.46
C ILE A 397 -34.18 9.26 -1.07
N SER A 398 -34.13 8.08 -0.45
CA SER A 398 -33.40 7.76 0.78
C SER A 398 -32.50 6.54 0.53
N ALA A 399 -31.45 6.34 1.32
CA ALA A 399 -30.51 5.22 1.16
C ALA A 399 -30.26 4.50 2.49
N ASP A 400 -30.02 3.20 2.42
CA ASP A 400 -29.59 2.35 3.54
C ASP A 400 -28.53 1.35 3.08
N TYR A 401 -27.67 0.88 3.98
CA TYR A 401 -26.64 -0.11 3.66
C TYR A 401 -26.49 -1.17 4.74
N ASP A 402 -26.90 -2.39 4.41
CA ASP A 402 -26.69 -3.58 5.23
C ASP A 402 -25.21 -3.99 5.15
N ARG A 403 -24.51 -3.82 6.27
CA ARG A 403 -23.08 -4.14 6.39
C ARG A 403 -22.80 -5.64 6.55
N GLU A 404 -23.77 -6.45 6.95
CA GLU A 404 -23.60 -7.89 7.13
C GLU A 404 -23.81 -8.63 5.81
N GLU A 405 -24.85 -8.25 5.06
CA GLU A 405 -25.16 -8.82 3.73
C GLU A 405 -24.44 -8.11 2.57
N GLY A 406 -23.90 -6.91 2.78
CA GLY A 406 -23.23 -6.10 1.76
C GLY A 406 -24.20 -5.53 0.73
N ILE A 407 -25.38 -5.07 1.18
CA ILE A 407 -26.48 -4.61 0.32
C ILE A 407 -26.73 -3.13 0.51
N LEU A 408 -26.53 -2.34 -0.56
CA LEU A 408 -27.00 -0.95 -0.65
C LEU A 408 -28.43 -0.95 -1.21
N SER A 409 -29.35 -0.29 -0.52
CA SER A 409 -30.74 -0.11 -0.97
C SER A 409 -31.09 1.37 -1.10
N LEU A 410 -31.68 1.75 -2.22
CA LEU A 410 -32.28 3.06 -2.47
C LEU A 410 -33.80 2.97 -2.42
N TYR A 411 -34.44 3.97 -1.82
CA TYR A 411 -35.89 4.02 -1.63
C TYR A 411 -36.47 5.34 -2.15
N ASP A 412 -37.57 5.28 -2.90
CA ASP A 412 -38.47 6.40 -3.11
C ASP A 412 -39.18 6.75 -1.80
N ILE A 413 -39.18 8.04 -1.46
CA ILE A 413 -39.80 8.60 -0.24
C ILE A 413 -40.83 9.69 -0.53
N ARG A 414 -41.27 9.86 -1.78
CA ARG A 414 -42.20 10.94 -2.18
C ARG A 414 -43.60 10.81 -1.56
N GLN A 415 -43.99 9.62 -1.11
CA GLN A 415 -45.23 9.39 -0.35
C GLN A 415 -45.04 9.57 1.16
N GLY A 416 -43.81 9.79 1.63
CA GLY A 416 -43.43 9.97 3.02
C GLY A 416 -42.33 9.00 3.44
N GLN A 417 -41.61 9.35 4.52
CA GLN A 417 -40.48 8.53 5.01
C GLN A 417 -40.91 7.21 5.69
N GLU A 418 -42.20 7.05 6.03
CA GLU A 418 -42.76 5.80 6.55
C GLU A 418 -43.20 4.83 5.43
N GLU A 419 -43.48 5.33 4.23
CA GLU A 419 -43.89 4.54 3.04
C GLU A 419 -42.73 4.41 2.03
N LYS A 420 -41.56 3.96 2.52
CA LYS A 420 -40.36 3.75 1.68
C LYS A 420 -40.60 2.64 0.64
N GLN A 421 -40.59 2.97 -0.65
CA GLN A 421 -40.62 1.99 -1.73
C GLN A 421 -39.21 1.80 -2.28
N GLU A 422 -38.61 0.62 -2.09
CA GLU A 422 -37.28 0.32 -2.62
C GLU A 422 -37.28 0.31 -4.16
N ILE A 423 -36.41 1.12 -4.78
CA ILE A 423 -36.28 1.30 -6.23
C ILE A 423 -35.06 0.61 -6.82
N LEU A 424 -34.01 0.42 -6.03
CA LEU A 424 -32.79 -0.28 -6.40
C LEU A 424 -32.17 -0.93 -5.15
N ALA A 425 -31.71 -2.17 -5.28
CA ALA A 425 -30.80 -2.80 -4.34
C ALA A 425 -29.59 -3.36 -5.07
N LEU A 426 -28.42 -3.31 -4.43
CA LEU A 426 -27.16 -3.76 -5.01
C LEU A 426 -26.35 -4.50 -3.94
N ARG A 427 -26.03 -5.77 -4.20
CA ARG A 427 -25.30 -6.66 -3.28
C ARG A 427 -23.91 -6.96 -3.80
N THR A 428 -22.92 -6.82 -2.93
CA THR A 428 -21.51 -7.10 -3.24
C THR A 428 -21.14 -8.54 -2.91
N ILE A 429 -20.58 -9.28 -3.88
CA ILE A 429 -20.06 -10.64 -3.73
C ILE A 429 -18.56 -10.65 -4.07
N PRO A 430 -17.67 -10.63 -3.06
CA PRO A 430 -16.23 -10.70 -3.27
C PRO A 430 -15.80 -12.05 -3.88
N ALA A 431 -14.83 -12.04 -4.79
CA ALA A 431 -14.36 -13.23 -5.50
C ALA A 431 -13.97 -14.41 -4.57
N VAL A 432 -13.34 -14.12 -3.43
CA VAL A 432 -12.93 -15.14 -2.43
C VAL A 432 -14.13 -15.89 -1.84
N ARG A 433 -15.28 -15.22 -1.68
CA ARG A 433 -16.52 -15.82 -1.15
C ARG A 433 -17.13 -16.81 -2.16
N ARG A 434 -16.98 -16.53 -3.45
CA ARG A 434 -17.43 -17.41 -4.55
C ARG A 434 -16.77 -18.80 -4.46
N THR A 435 -15.46 -18.86 -4.23
CA THR A 435 -14.75 -20.15 -4.13
C THR A 435 -15.23 -21.02 -2.97
N THR A 436 -15.64 -20.43 -1.84
CA THR A 436 -16.15 -21.20 -0.69
C THR A 436 -17.56 -21.73 -0.93
N ASP A 437 -18.41 -20.99 -1.66
CA ASP A 437 -19.78 -21.42 -1.98
C ASP A 437 -19.79 -22.45 -3.13
N ASP A 438 -18.85 -22.35 -4.09
CA ASP A 438 -18.63 -23.36 -5.13
C ASP A 438 -18.09 -24.69 -4.53
N GLU A 439 -17.20 -24.65 -3.53
CA GLU A 439 -16.79 -25.86 -2.80
C GLU A 439 -17.91 -26.46 -1.93
N ALA A 440 -18.71 -25.62 -1.27
CA ALA A 440 -19.85 -26.08 -0.46
C ALA A 440 -20.93 -26.75 -1.32
N SER A 441 -21.27 -26.17 -2.48
CA SER A 441 -22.23 -26.75 -3.43
C SER A 441 -21.71 -28.03 -4.10
N ALA A 442 -20.41 -28.09 -4.44
CA ALA A 442 -19.76 -29.31 -4.93
C ALA A 442 -19.80 -30.46 -3.91
N SER A 443 -19.71 -30.17 -2.60
CA SER A 443 -19.73 -31.19 -1.54
C SER A 443 -21.07 -31.94 -1.41
N THR A 444 -22.17 -31.37 -1.93
CA THR A 444 -23.53 -31.88 -1.67
C THR A 444 -24.00 -32.93 -2.70
N THR A 445 -23.27 -33.14 -3.80
CA THR A 445 -23.74 -33.95 -4.95
C THR A 445 -23.19 -35.39 -4.99
N THR A 446 -22.65 -35.95 -3.89
CA THR A 446 -22.10 -37.32 -3.86
C THR A 446 -22.63 -38.23 -2.75
N ALA A 447 -23.94 -38.17 -2.45
CA ALA A 447 -24.55 -39.02 -1.42
C ALA A 447 -25.98 -39.54 -1.72
N SER A 448 -26.29 -39.97 -2.95
CA SER A 448 -27.41 -40.90 -3.20
C SER A 448 -27.35 -41.62 -4.54
N THR A 449 -26.93 -42.90 -4.54
CA THR A 449 -27.61 -44.03 -5.22
C THR A 449 -26.75 -45.30 -5.16
N ALA A 450 -27.13 -46.24 -4.30
CA ALA A 450 -26.65 -47.62 -4.34
C ALA A 450 -27.79 -48.58 -3.94
N ALA A 451 -27.95 -49.66 -4.72
CA ALA A 451 -29.03 -50.66 -4.67
C ALA A 451 -30.44 -50.09 -5.01
N THR A 452 -31.15 -50.59 -6.03
CA THR A 452 -31.62 -51.99 -6.06
C THR A 452 -32.07 -52.41 -7.47
N THR A 453 -31.61 -53.60 -7.88
CA THR A 453 -32.06 -54.50 -8.99
C THR A 453 -32.88 -53.95 -10.16
N GLY A 454 -32.38 -54.15 -11.38
CA GLY A 454 -33.22 -54.20 -12.58
C GLY A 454 -33.89 -55.58 -12.75
N ALA A 455 -35.07 -55.58 -13.38
CA ALA A 455 -35.67 -56.76 -14.04
C ALA A 455 -36.52 -56.28 -15.23
N GLU A 456 -36.39 -57.00 -16.34
CA GLU A 456 -36.89 -56.71 -17.67
C GLU A 456 -38.43 -56.74 -17.80
N THR A 457 -38.97 -56.03 -18.80
CA THR A 457 -39.98 -56.46 -19.81
C THR A 457 -40.67 -55.21 -20.40
N SER A 458 -40.32 -54.76 -21.61
CA SER A 458 -40.75 -55.25 -22.93
C SER A 458 -42.23 -54.97 -23.29
N ALA A 459 -42.42 -53.90 -24.08
CA ALA A 459 -43.40 -53.74 -25.17
C ALA A 459 -44.88 -54.11 -25.00
N THR A 460 -45.76 -53.19 -25.41
CA THR A 460 -46.64 -53.41 -26.59
C THR A 460 -47.17 -52.07 -27.10
N ALA A 461 -47.39 -51.97 -28.42
CA ALA A 461 -47.98 -50.81 -29.08
C ALA A 461 -49.28 -51.23 -29.78
N ALA A 462 -50.29 -50.35 -29.73
CA ALA A 462 -51.54 -50.32 -30.51
C ALA A 462 -52.34 -49.09 -30.00
N ASP A 463 -53.15 -48.36 -30.77
CA ASP A 463 -53.38 -48.34 -32.23
C ASP A 463 -53.91 -46.93 -32.61
N GLY A 464 -54.05 -46.62 -33.91
CA GLY A 464 -54.65 -45.36 -34.40
C GLY A 464 -56.20 -45.31 -34.32
N PRO A 465 -56.91 -44.43 -35.08
CA PRO A 465 -56.42 -43.68 -36.24
C PRO A 465 -56.97 -42.24 -36.52
N SER A 466 -56.25 -41.54 -37.40
CA SER A 466 -56.70 -40.65 -38.51
C SER A 466 -57.81 -39.57 -38.35
N ALA A 467 -57.47 -38.32 -38.70
CA ALA A 467 -57.91 -37.57 -39.91
C ALA A 467 -57.71 -36.04 -39.73
N GLY A 468 -57.29 -35.22 -40.70
CA GLY A 468 -56.76 -35.47 -42.06
C GLY A 468 -56.57 -34.14 -42.85
N ALA A 469 -55.80 -34.18 -43.96
CA ALA A 469 -55.65 -33.20 -45.07
C ALA A 469 -55.41 -31.68 -44.78
N GLY A 470 -54.57 -30.93 -45.52
CA GLY A 470 -53.68 -31.18 -46.67
C GLY A 470 -52.66 -30.00 -46.83
N MET A 471 -51.51 -30.17 -47.50
CA MET A 471 -51.24 -29.74 -48.91
C MET A 471 -51.49 -28.23 -49.17
N THR A 472 -50.57 -27.38 -49.65
CA THR A 472 -49.24 -27.45 -50.33
C THR A 472 -48.35 -26.24 -49.86
N GLU A 473 -47.07 -25.98 -50.20
CA GLU A 473 -46.22 -26.17 -51.41
C GLU A 473 -44.70 -26.36 -51.09
N ASP A 474 -43.96 -26.74 -52.15
CA ASP A 474 -42.50 -26.82 -52.39
C ASP A 474 -41.69 -25.49 -52.17
N ALA A 475 -40.35 -25.40 -52.13
CA ALA A 475 -39.25 -26.37 -52.00
C ALA A 475 -37.91 -25.66 -51.63
N ALA A 476 -36.89 -26.47 -51.28
CA ALA A 476 -35.56 -26.16 -50.74
C ALA A 476 -34.62 -25.19 -51.52
N MET A 477 -33.71 -24.50 -50.80
CA MET A 477 -32.26 -24.87 -50.71
C MET A 477 -31.37 -23.84 -49.96
N GLY A 478 -30.55 -24.33 -49.01
CA GLY A 478 -29.24 -23.78 -48.55
C GLY A 478 -29.20 -22.41 -47.82
N GLY A 479 -28.37 -22.18 -46.79
CA GLY A 479 -27.49 -23.07 -46.02
C GLY A 479 -26.41 -22.29 -45.24
N ALA A 480 -26.19 -22.64 -43.95
CA ALA A 480 -25.13 -22.17 -43.04
C ALA A 480 -25.09 -20.64 -42.70
N ALA A 481 -24.53 -20.16 -41.58
CA ALA A 481 -24.31 -20.70 -40.22
C ALA A 481 -23.91 -19.52 -39.31
N GLY A 482 -24.22 -19.55 -38.01
CA GLY A 482 -23.80 -18.50 -37.05
C GLY A 482 -24.51 -18.64 -35.70
N SER A 483 -23.75 -18.91 -34.63
CA SER A 483 -24.25 -19.34 -33.32
C SER A 483 -25.11 -18.29 -32.58
N ALA A 484 -26.28 -18.71 -32.10
CA ALA A 484 -27.00 -18.04 -31.02
C ALA A 484 -26.56 -18.62 -29.67
N ASN A 485 -26.30 -17.76 -28.68
CA ASN A 485 -26.01 -18.16 -27.31
C ASN A 485 -27.35 -18.37 -26.57
N THR A 486 -27.55 -19.53 -25.96
CA THR A 486 -28.82 -19.89 -25.31
C THR A 486 -28.91 -19.32 -23.90
N ALA A 487 -29.88 -18.45 -23.64
CA ALA A 487 -30.32 -18.14 -22.28
C ALA A 487 -31.11 -19.33 -21.70
N SER A 488 -30.84 -19.69 -20.45
CA SER A 488 -31.62 -20.68 -19.71
C SER A 488 -32.62 -19.98 -18.79
N GLU A 489 -33.89 -19.95 -19.19
CA GLU A 489 -34.99 -19.68 -18.26
C GLU A 489 -35.14 -20.86 -17.29
N ALA A 490 -35.19 -20.57 -15.99
CA ALA A 490 -35.50 -21.55 -14.95
C ALA A 490 -36.71 -21.03 -14.16
N ASP A 491 -37.86 -21.67 -14.35
CA ASP A 491 -39.09 -21.36 -13.62
C ASP A 491 -38.93 -21.68 -12.12
N GLY A 492 -39.17 -20.66 -11.28
CA GLY A 492 -39.16 -20.74 -9.82
C GLY A 492 -40.48 -20.24 -9.23
N GLU A 493 -40.97 -20.93 -8.20
CA GLU A 493 -42.35 -20.84 -7.72
C GLU A 493 -42.68 -19.50 -7.00
N LYS A 494 -43.85 -18.92 -7.31
CA LYS A 494 -44.22 -17.57 -6.86
C LYS A 494 -44.76 -17.52 -5.42
N THR A 495 -44.08 -16.79 -4.53
CA THR A 495 -44.66 -16.29 -3.28
C THR A 495 -45.14 -14.85 -3.47
N ALA A 496 -46.42 -14.57 -3.17
CA ALA A 496 -47.04 -13.27 -3.42
C ALA A 496 -46.47 -12.16 -2.52
N GLY A 497 -45.95 -11.09 -3.14
CA GLY A 497 -45.43 -9.91 -2.46
C GLY A 497 -44.20 -9.27 -3.11
N GLN A 498 -43.52 -9.98 -4.00
CA GLN A 498 -42.20 -9.58 -4.53
C GLN A 498 -42.09 -9.68 -6.07
N GLU A 499 -43.19 -9.42 -6.79
CA GLU A 499 -43.15 -9.34 -8.26
C GLU A 499 -42.75 -7.92 -8.72
N ARG A 500 -41.84 -7.86 -9.72
CA ARG A 500 -41.25 -6.66 -10.38
C ARG A 500 -39.94 -6.10 -9.81
N ARG A 501 -38.95 -6.98 -9.61
CA ARG A 501 -37.53 -6.58 -9.68
C ARG A 501 -36.82 -7.42 -10.74
N ARG A 502 -36.08 -6.75 -11.63
CA ARG A 502 -35.23 -7.42 -12.61
C ARG A 502 -33.85 -7.64 -11.97
N PHE A 503 -33.31 -8.84 -12.13
CA PHE A 503 -32.01 -9.25 -11.60
C PHE A 503 -30.99 -9.33 -12.73
N GLU A 504 -29.90 -8.58 -12.62
CA GLU A 504 -28.73 -8.66 -13.51
C GLU A 504 -27.44 -8.47 -12.68
N SER A 505 -26.29 -8.92 -13.19
CA SER A 505 -25.00 -8.80 -12.50
C SER A 505 -24.01 -7.93 -13.26
N LEU A 506 -23.13 -7.28 -12.49
CA LEU A 506 -21.92 -6.59 -12.94
C LEU A 506 -20.69 -7.31 -12.36
N GLU A 507 -19.56 -7.27 -13.05
CA GLU A 507 -18.32 -7.93 -12.62
C GLU A 507 -17.14 -6.95 -12.78
N LYS A 508 -16.46 -6.62 -11.68
CA LYS A 508 -15.18 -5.90 -11.70
C LYS A 508 -14.12 -6.91 -12.14
N LYS A 509 -13.61 -6.73 -13.37
CA LYS A 509 -12.72 -7.71 -14.02
C LYS A 509 -11.35 -7.85 -13.36
N GLU A 510 -10.94 -6.87 -12.57
CA GLU A 510 -9.60 -6.77 -11.99
C GLU A 510 -9.42 -7.71 -10.79
N ASP A 511 -10.46 -7.83 -9.94
CA ASP A 511 -10.47 -8.64 -8.73
C ASP A 511 -11.49 -9.79 -8.78
N GLY A 512 -12.39 -9.80 -9.77
CA GLY A 512 -13.47 -10.79 -9.92
C GLY A 512 -14.67 -10.55 -9.00
N THR A 513 -14.78 -9.37 -8.39
CA THR A 513 -15.92 -9.01 -7.53
C THR A 513 -17.18 -8.85 -8.38
N VAL A 514 -18.27 -9.49 -7.94
CA VAL A 514 -19.57 -9.47 -8.62
C VAL A 514 -20.55 -8.62 -7.82
N TYR A 515 -21.32 -7.78 -8.52
CA TYR A 515 -22.40 -7.01 -7.93
C TYR A 515 -23.73 -7.50 -8.51
N GLU A 516 -24.59 -8.04 -7.64
CA GLU A 516 -25.96 -8.41 -7.99
C GLU A 516 -26.85 -7.18 -7.87
N VAL A 517 -27.63 -6.86 -8.90
CA VAL A 517 -28.47 -5.67 -8.93
C VAL A 517 -29.94 -6.04 -9.13
N TRP A 518 -30.78 -5.55 -8.24
CA TRP A 518 -32.24 -5.57 -8.35
C TRP A 518 -32.75 -4.15 -8.57
N TYR A 519 -33.63 -3.94 -9.55
CA TYR A 519 -34.16 -2.60 -9.83
C TYR A 519 -35.63 -2.61 -10.23
N SER A 520 -36.29 -1.50 -9.93
CA SER A 520 -37.65 -1.16 -10.38
C SER A 520 -37.63 -0.74 -11.86
N THR A 521 -38.65 -1.15 -12.61
CA THR A 521 -38.86 -0.72 -14.00
C THR A 521 -40.12 0.15 -14.14
N GLU A 522 -40.49 0.88 -13.09
CA GLU A 522 -41.70 1.69 -13.01
C GLU A 522 -41.41 3.18 -12.89
N GLU A 523 -42.30 4.00 -13.46
CA GLU A 523 -42.30 5.46 -13.29
C GLU A 523 -42.36 5.85 -11.81
N PRO A 524 -41.57 6.84 -11.34
CA PRO A 524 -40.69 7.72 -12.11
C PRO A 524 -39.22 7.25 -12.17
N PHE A 525 -38.86 6.21 -11.44
CA PHE A 525 -37.51 5.67 -11.39
C PHE A 525 -37.36 4.56 -12.46
N LEU A 526 -37.56 4.96 -13.72
CA LEU A 526 -37.46 4.08 -14.89
C LEU A 526 -36.00 3.64 -15.13
N LEU A 527 -35.58 2.60 -14.41
CA LEU A 527 -34.25 2.03 -14.54
C LEU A 527 -34.18 0.97 -15.64
N SER A 528 -33.07 1.01 -16.37
CA SER A 528 -32.63 -0.05 -17.29
C SER A 528 -31.21 -0.46 -16.93
N MET A 529 -30.79 -1.68 -17.27
CA MET A 529 -29.42 -2.09 -16.96
C MET A 529 -28.36 -1.27 -17.70
N GLU A 530 -28.69 -0.73 -18.88
CA GLU A 530 -27.81 0.18 -19.62
C GLU A 530 -27.62 1.50 -18.85
N TYR A 531 -28.69 2.03 -18.27
CA TYR A 531 -28.64 3.21 -17.42
C TYR A 531 -27.89 2.95 -16.09
N ILE A 532 -28.14 1.81 -15.43
CA ILE A 532 -27.41 1.40 -14.22
C ILE A 532 -25.91 1.24 -14.49
N ARG A 533 -25.53 0.69 -15.65
CA ARG A 533 -24.12 0.59 -16.08
C ARG A 533 -23.46 1.96 -16.28
N TYR A 534 -24.22 2.96 -16.73
CA TYR A 534 -23.74 4.34 -16.83
C TYR A 534 -23.63 5.02 -15.46
N MET A 535 -24.49 4.65 -14.49
CA MET A 535 -24.43 5.18 -13.13
C MET A 535 -23.28 4.59 -12.29
N PHE A 536 -22.84 3.37 -12.60
CA PHE A 536 -21.93 2.60 -11.73
C PHE A 536 -20.46 2.83 -12.11
N ILE A 537 -19.65 3.31 -11.16
CA ILE A 537 -18.20 3.45 -11.32
C ILE A 537 -17.52 2.57 -10.27
N PHE A 538 -16.62 1.70 -10.74
CA PHE A 538 -15.77 0.88 -9.88
C PHE A 538 -14.68 1.77 -9.30
N LEU A 539 -14.49 1.72 -7.98
CA LEU A 539 -13.35 2.32 -7.31
C LEU A 539 -12.22 1.29 -7.25
N SER A 540 -10.98 1.74 -7.50
CA SER A 540 -9.78 0.91 -7.55
C SER A 540 -9.48 0.23 -6.21
#